data_AF-A0A930H2S9-F1
#
_entry.id   AF-A0A930H2S9-F1
#
_cell.length_a   1.000
_cell.length_b   1.000
_cell.length_c   1.000
_cell.angle_alpha   90.00
_cell.angle_beta   90.00
_cell.angle_gamma   90.00
#
_symmetry.space_group_name_H-M   'P 1'
#
loop_
_entity.id
_entity.type
_entity.pdbx_description
1 polymer ?
#
loop_
_entity_poly.entity_id
_entity_poly.type
_entity_poly.pdbx_seq_one_letter_code
_entity_poly.pdbx_strand_id
1 'polypeptide(L)'
;MKKQPIFTKILIPLMGLVILEILILMISIYGQGLFSLIHKNSQDIIESRVEARRNYLESLMVNQWMNVSQTVQKINLLADGLVDAGKMDIEAIDDSSENAAPFLSAVSTDLISMMRTNHVTGVFMILNADNLEESMKSKKYMDKPGLYFRDLDPESRASSENLDLLIERSPLLVVRNTQIATDKTWNTSFQFGTADVPYYDFLYEPTQATFYSKPDVTWEDMGFWSKPYTLFGETREAIAYSVPLRLSDGRVYGVLGVDILVDYLKQNLPSRELDGSGTASYFLSIHKSGNSEGSSTSYQDIIQLNSIEATIG
;
A
#
# COMPACT_ATOMS: atom_id res chain seq x y z
N MET A 1 -51.45 -42.55 -60.49
CA MET A 1 -50.09 -41.96 -60.39
C MET A 1 -50.20 -40.69 -59.56
N LYS A 2 -49.68 -40.68 -58.32
CA LYS A 2 -49.82 -39.57 -57.37
C LYS A 2 -48.92 -38.40 -57.84
N LYS A 3 -49.50 -37.26 -58.23
CA LYS A 3 -48.74 -36.04 -58.58
C LYS A 3 -48.04 -35.55 -57.31
N GLN A 4 -46.74 -35.79 -57.17
CA GLN A 4 -45.97 -35.13 -56.12
C GLN A 4 -45.94 -33.63 -56.43
N PRO A 5 -46.32 -32.75 -55.48
CA PRO A 5 -46.37 -31.33 -55.73
C PRO A 5 -44.96 -30.83 -56.09
N ILE A 6 -44.86 -29.96 -57.10
CA ILE A 6 -43.60 -29.36 -57.58
C ILE A 6 -42.76 -28.79 -56.42
N PHE A 7 -43.45 -28.31 -55.38
CA PHE A 7 -42.89 -27.90 -54.11
C PHE A 7 -41.97 -28.97 -53.47
N THR A 8 -42.36 -30.24 -53.44
CA THR A 8 -41.54 -31.33 -52.88
C THR A 8 -40.28 -31.61 -53.70
N LYS A 9 -40.32 -31.39 -55.03
CA LYS A 9 -39.14 -31.56 -55.89
C LYS A 9 -38.08 -30.47 -55.71
N ILE A 10 -38.44 -29.28 -55.24
CA ILE A 10 -37.54 -28.16 -54.98
C ILE A 10 -37.14 -28.10 -53.49
N LEU A 11 -38.06 -28.40 -52.59
CA LEU A 11 -37.85 -28.35 -51.15
C LEU A 11 -36.84 -29.40 -50.66
N ILE A 12 -36.86 -30.62 -51.21
CA ILE A 12 -35.93 -31.70 -50.82
C ILE A 12 -34.46 -31.32 -51.08
N PRO A 13 -34.06 -30.88 -52.30
CA PRO A 13 -32.67 -30.48 -52.54
C PRO A 13 -32.29 -29.22 -51.76
N LEU A 14 -33.21 -28.28 -51.54
CA LEU A 14 -32.96 -27.10 -50.71
C LEU A 14 -32.71 -27.48 -49.25
N MET A 15 -33.51 -28.39 -48.68
CA MET A 15 -33.32 -28.88 -47.31
C MET A 15 -32.04 -29.71 -47.19
N GLY A 16 -31.67 -30.46 -48.22
CA GLY A 16 -30.38 -31.14 -48.31
C GLY A 16 -29.20 -30.17 -48.30
N LEU A 17 -29.29 -29.05 -49.02
CA LEU A 17 -28.29 -27.99 -49.02
C LEU A 17 -28.14 -27.37 -47.63
N VAL A 18 -29.24 -27.04 -46.95
CA VAL A 18 -29.21 -26.47 -45.59
C VAL A 18 -28.59 -27.44 -44.58
N ILE A 19 -28.90 -28.74 -44.67
CA ILE A 19 -28.29 -29.75 -43.81
C ILE A 19 -26.78 -29.85 -44.07
N LEU A 20 -26.37 -29.77 -45.34
CA LEU A 20 -24.96 -29.78 -45.71
C LEU A 20 -24.23 -28.54 -45.15
N GLU A 21 -24.82 -27.36 -45.23
CA GLU A 21 -24.27 -26.12 -44.65
C GLU A 21 -24.11 -26.23 -43.13
N ILE A 22 -25.12 -26.75 -42.41
CA ILE A 22 -25.05 -26.97 -40.96
C ILE A 22 -23.93 -27.97 -40.62
N LEU A 23 -23.77 -29.02 -41.42
CA LEU A 23 -22.75 -30.04 -41.19
C LEU A 23 -21.33 -29.49 -41.43
N ILE A 24 -21.14 -28.67 -42.46
CA ILE A 24 -19.87 -27.97 -42.71
C ILE A 24 -19.57 -26.97 -41.58
N LEU A 25 -20.57 -26.21 -41.11
CA LEU A 25 -20.42 -25.31 -39.96
C LEU A 25 -20.00 -26.05 -38.70
N MET A 26 -20.66 -27.17 -38.36
CA MET A 26 -20.28 -27.99 -37.22
C MET A 26 -18.85 -28.51 -37.35
N ILE A 27 -18.47 -29.08 -38.50
CA ILE A 27 -17.11 -29.57 -38.72
C ILE A 27 -16.08 -28.44 -38.61
N SER A 28 -16.39 -27.24 -39.11
CA SER A 28 -15.51 -26.07 -38.98
C SER A 28 -15.34 -25.65 -37.51
N ILE A 29 -16.45 -25.56 -36.76
CA ILE A 29 -16.45 -25.17 -35.35
C ILE A 29 -15.68 -26.17 -34.48
N TYR A 30 -15.89 -27.48 -34.68
CA TYR A 30 -15.23 -28.52 -33.90
C TYR A 30 -13.81 -28.83 -34.38
N GLY A 31 -13.54 -28.74 -35.69
CA GLY A 31 -12.26 -29.10 -36.30
C GLY A 31 -11.20 -28.01 -36.21
N GLN A 32 -11.59 -26.73 -36.19
CA GLN A 32 -10.65 -25.60 -36.11
C GLN A 32 -10.42 -25.10 -34.68
N GLY A 33 -11.05 -25.72 -33.67
CA GLY A 33 -10.86 -25.33 -32.28
C GLY A 33 -11.32 -23.90 -31.97
N LEU A 34 -12.32 -23.37 -32.68
CA LEU A 34 -12.81 -22.00 -32.51
C LEU A 34 -13.19 -21.68 -31.05
N PHE A 35 -13.78 -22.64 -30.34
CA PHE A 35 -14.07 -22.52 -28.90
C PHE A 35 -12.80 -22.48 -28.04
N SER A 36 -11.77 -23.25 -28.39
CA SER A 36 -10.46 -23.20 -27.73
C SER A 36 -9.77 -21.86 -27.98
N LEU A 37 -9.87 -21.32 -29.19
CA LEU A 37 -9.31 -20.01 -29.56
C LEU A 37 -10.01 -18.87 -28.81
N ILE A 38 -11.34 -18.90 -28.68
CA ILE A 38 -12.10 -17.87 -27.94
C ILE A 38 -11.78 -17.93 -26.44
N HIS A 39 -11.75 -19.13 -25.86
CA HIS A 39 -11.46 -19.30 -24.43
C HIS A 39 -10.02 -18.89 -24.11
N LYS A 40 -9.05 -19.37 -24.92
CA LYS A 40 -7.64 -19.01 -24.80
C LYS A 40 -7.41 -17.52 -25.00
N ASN A 41 -8.00 -16.90 -26.03
CA ASN A 41 -7.89 -15.46 -26.23
C ASN A 41 -8.45 -14.65 -25.04
N SER A 42 -9.57 -15.08 -24.45
CA SER A 42 -10.13 -14.38 -23.29
C SER A 42 -9.27 -14.51 -22.03
N GLN A 43 -8.65 -15.68 -21.82
CA GLN A 43 -7.71 -15.89 -20.72
C GLN A 43 -6.42 -15.10 -20.92
N ASP A 44 -5.83 -15.17 -22.12
CA ASP A 44 -4.59 -14.46 -22.47
C ASP A 44 -4.76 -12.93 -22.33
N ILE A 45 -5.93 -12.38 -22.67
CA ILE A 45 -6.24 -10.95 -22.48
C ILE A 45 -6.31 -10.58 -21.00
N ILE A 46 -6.97 -11.39 -20.17
CA ILE A 46 -7.07 -11.14 -18.73
C ILE A 46 -5.69 -11.25 -18.09
N GLU A 47 -4.92 -12.29 -18.42
CA GLU A 47 -3.57 -12.50 -17.93
C GLU A 47 -2.65 -11.32 -18.28
N SER A 48 -2.67 -10.86 -19.54
CA SER A 48 -1.90 -9.70 -19.97
C SER A 48 -2.28 -8.41 -19.22
N ARG A 49 -3.57 -8.20 -18.92
CA ARG A 49 -4.03 -7.05 -18.11
C ARG A 49 -3.59 -7.14 -16.66
N VAL A 50 -3.61 -8.34 -16.09
CA VAL A 50 -3.10 -8.59 -14.73
C VAL A 50 -1.60 -8.38 -14.67
N GLU A 51 -0.84 -8.89 -15.63
CA GLU A 51 0.61 -8.70 -15.73
C GLU A 51 0.97 -7.21 -15.89
N ALA A 52 0.27 -6.49 -16.77
CA ALA A 52 0.46 -5.05 -16.93
C ALA A 52 0.21 -4.29 -15.62
N ARG A 53 -0.83 -4.64 -14.87
CA ARG A 53 -1.11 -4.01 -13.57
C ARG A 53 -0.14 -4.40 -12.48
N ARG A 54 0.33 -5.65 -12.46
CA ARG A 54 1.41 -6.08 -11.58
C ARG A 54 2.65 -5.22 -11.83
N ASN A 55 3.10 -5.11 -13.08
CA ASN A 55 4.29 -4.35 -13.43
C ASN A 55 4.14 -2.86 -13.10
N TYR A 56 2.95 -2.29 -13.33
CA TYR A 56 2.64 -0.93 -12.94
C TYR A 56 2.70 -0.72 -11.42
N LEU A 57 2.03 -1.58 -10.65
CA LEU A 57 2.00 -1.47 -9.20
C LEU A 57 3.39 -1.71 -8.59
N GLU A 58 4.15 -2.68 -9.10
CA GLU A 58 5.54 -2.91 -8.71
C GLU A 58 6.40 -1.67 -8.97
N SER A 59 6.20 -1.01 -10.13
CA SER A 59 6.88 0.25 -10.44
C SER A 59 6.52 1.37 -9.46
N LEU A 60 5.24 1.54 -9.12
CA LEU A 60 4.80 2.51 -8.12
C LEU A 60 5.44 2.20 -6.75
N MET A 61 5.35 0.95 -6.30
CA MET A 61 5.87 0.54 -5.01
C MET A 61 7.38 0.81 -4.92
N VAL A 62 8.16 0.33 -5.88
CA VAL A 62 9.63 0.36 -5.83
C VAL A 62 10.20 1.73 -6.18
N ASN A 63 9.73 2.35 -7.25
CA ASN A 63 10.36 3.56 -7.79
C ASN A 63 9.79 4.85 -7.19
N GLN A 64 8.59 4.80 -6.61
CA GLN A 64 7.86 6.00 -6.22
C GLN A 64 7.51 5.99 -4.72
N TRP A 65 6.72 5.03 -4.24
CA TRP A 65 6.27 5.01 -2.85
C TRP A 65 7.43 4.77 -1.86
N MET A 66 8.32 3.82 -2.16
CA MET A 66 9.48 3.48 -1.32
C MET A 66 10.64 4.48 -1.41
N ASN A 67 10.51 5.57 -2.18
CA ASN A 67 11.60 6.54 -2.37
C ASN A 67 11.79 7.42 -1.12
N VAL A 68 12.43 6.86 -0.09
CA VAL A 68 12.65 7.52 1.21
C VAL A 68 14.11 7.94 1.44
N SER A 69 15.04 7.50 0.59
CA SER A 69 16.48 7.54 0.87
C SER A 69 17.04 8.94 1.11
N GLN A 70 16.64 9.92 0.30
CA GLN A 70 17.11 11.31 0.46
C GLN A 70 16.65 11.90 1.80
N THR A 71 15.40 11.62 2.18
CA THR A 71 14.80 12.10 3.44
C THR A 71 15.45 11.43 4.64
N VAL A 72 15.65 10.11 4.60
CA VAL A 72 16.38 9.37 5.65
C VAL A 72 17.77 9.96 5.87
N GLN A 73 18.54 10.14 4.79
CA GLN A 73 19.90 10.69 4.88
C GLN A 73 19.89 12.09 5.48
N LYS A 74 18.98 12.96 5.03
CA LYS A 74 18.87 14.33 5.54
C LYS A 74 18.51 14.37 7.02
N ILE A 75 17.56 13.55 7.45
CA ILE A 75 17.12 13.48 8.85
C ILE A 75 18.23 12.89 9.74
N ASN A 76 18.89 11.82 9.31
CA ASN A 76 20.02 11.24 10.06
C ASN A 76 21.17 12.23 10.20
N LEU A 77 21.56 12.94 9.13
CA LEU A 77 22.59 13.98 9.19
C LEU A 77 22.22 15.12 10.15
N LEU A 78 20.95 15.50 10.19
CA LEU A 78 20.46 16.50 11.14
C LEU A 78 20.54 15.98 12.58
N ALA A 79 20.12 14.73 12.82
CA ALA A 79 20.16 14.10 14.14
C ALA A 79 21.60 13.96 14.65
N ASP A 80 22.52 13.42 13.83
CA ASP A 80 23.96 13.34 14.14
C ASP A 80 24.50 14.73 14.52
N GLY A 81 24.24 15.75 13.70
CA GLY A 81 24.72 17.11 13.97
C GLY A 81 24.16 17.75 15.25
N LEU A 82 22.94 17.40 15.66
CA LEU A 82 22.34 17.88 16.91
C LEU A 82 22.89 17.15 18.13
N VAL A 83 23.17 15.86 18.02
CA VAL A 83 23.78 15.03 19.06
C VAL A 83 25.24 15.45 19.27
N ASP A 84 26.02 15.60 18.20
CA ASP A 84 27.43 16.04 18.25
C ASP A 84 27.58 17.44 18.86
N ALA A 85 26.59 18.31 18.64
CA ALA A 85 26.54 19.65 19.22
C ALA A 85 26.05 19.67 20.69
N GLY A 86 25.67 18.51 21.26
CA GLY A 86 25.10 18.42 22.61
C GLY A 86 23.75 19.11 22.77
N LYS A 87 23.01 19.31 21.66
CA LYS A 87 21.70 19.99 21.63
C LYS A 87 20.53 19.02 21.73
N MET A 88 20.81 17.73 21.61
CA MET A 88 19.83 16.66 21.65
C MET A 88 20.43 15.45 22.36
N ASP A 89 19.68 14.93 23.32
CA ASP A 89 19.93 13.60 23.86
C ASP A 89 19.05 12.61 23.11
N ILE A 90 19.68 11.71 22.36
CA ILE A 90 18.96 10.74 21.53
C ILE A 90 18.27 9.66 22.36
N GLU A 91 18.78 9.37 23.57
CA GLU A 91 18.20 8.33 24.44
C GLU A 91 16.93 8.81 25.14
N ALA A 92 16.76 10.13 25.27
CA ALA A 92 15.57 10.76 25.85
C ALA A 92 14.61 11.32 24.79
N ILE A 93 14.90 11.12 23.49
CA ILE A 93 14.19 11.81 22.40
C ILE A 93 12.70 11.45 22.35
N ASP A 94 12.33 10.27 22.82
CA ASP A 94 10.97 9.75 22.84
C ASP A 94 10.28 9.79 24.22
N ASP A 95 10.91 10.39 25.25
CA ASP A 95 10.35 10.52 26.60
C ASP A 95 9.04 11.32 26.64
N SER A 96 8.90 12.32 25.77
CA SER A 96 7.70 13.15 25.68
C SER A 96 7.54 13.85 24.33
N SER A 97 6.30 14.21 24.00
CA SER A 97 6.02 14.99 22.79
C SER A 97 6.61 16.39 22.84
N GLU A 98 6.71 16.97 24.03
CA GLU A 98 7.32 18.28 24.26
C GLU A 98 8.82 18.25 23.98
N ASN A 99 9.54 17.21 24.44
CA ASN A 99 10.97 17.06 24.18
C ASN A 99 11.26 16.82 22.69
N ALA A 100 10.45 15.99 22.04
CA ALA A 100 10.56 15.69 20.63
C ALA A 100 10.21 16.87 19.70
N ALA A 101 9.36 17.80 20.15
CA ALA A 101 8.73 18.80 19.30
C ALA A 101 9.72 19.69 18.50
N PRO A 102 10.84 20.19 19.04
CA PRO A 102 11.80 20.99 18.28
C PRO A 102 12.39 20.22 17.08
N PHE A 103 12.74 18.94 17.29
CA PHE A 103 13.28 18.09 16.24
C PHE A 103 12.22 17.77 15.18
N LEU A 104 11.03 17.35 15.63
CA LEU A 104 9.91 17.08 14.73
C LEU A 104 9.52 18.33 13.92
N SER A 105 9.54 19.51 14.53
CA SER A 105 9.32 20.77 13.80
C SER A 105 10.35 20.99 12.70
N ALA A 106 11.63 20.66 12.95
CA ALA A 106 12.72 20.85 11.99
C ALA A 106 12.62 19.92 10.77
N VAL A 107 12.09 18.70 10.94
CA VAL A 107 11.96 17.71 9.85
C VAL A 107 10.59 17.73 9.16
N SER A 108 9.61 18.45 9.70
CA SER A 108 8.23 18.46 9.18
C SER A 108 8.11 18.77 7.69
N THR A 109 8.84 19.80 7.22
CA THR A 109 8.87 20.18 5.80
C THR A 109 9.47 19.08 4.92
N ASP A 110 10.47 18.35 5.42
CA ASP A 110 11.11 17.27 4.68
C ASP A 110 10.16 16.08 4.49
N LEU A 111 9.39 15.74 5.52
CA LEU A 111 8.33 14.73 5.44
C LEU A 111 7.27 15.12 4.40
N ILE A 112 6.77 16.36 4.46
CA ILE A 112 5.75 16.86 3.51
C ILE A 112 6.29 16.84 2.07
N SER A 113 7.54 17.28 1.88
CA SER A 113 8.19 17.26 0.57
C SER A 113 8.32 15.84 0.02
N MET A 114 8.68 14.88 0.87
CA MET A 114 8.76 13.47 0.49
C MET A 114 7.38 12.93 0.11
N MET A 115 6.35 13.18 0.92
CA MET A 115 4.98 12.74 0.63
C MET A 115 4.50 13.20 -0.75
N ARG A 116 4.73 14.47 -1.07
CA ARG A 116 4.37 15.08 -2.36
C ARG A 116 5.18 14.51 -3.53
N THR A 117 6.47 14.27 -3.32
CA THR A 117 7.33 13.68 -4.35
C THR A 117 6.93 12.24 -4.64
N ASN A 118 6.50 11.51 -3.62
CA ASN A 118 6.17 10.10 -3.75
C ASN A 118 4.69 9.86 -4.14
N HIS A 119 3.85 10.90 -4.19
CA HIS A 119 2.39 10.80 -4.39
C HIS A 119 1.74 9.69 -3.54
N VAL A 120 2.08 9.71 -2.25
CA VAL A 120 1.54 8.78 -1.25
C VAL A 120 0.48 9.47 -0.41
N THR A 121 -0.41 8.70 0.18
CA THR A 121 -1.53 9.26 0.96
C THR A 121 -1.12 9.73 2.35
N GLY A 122 0.10 9.45 2.77
CA GLY A 122 0.55 9.85 4.08
C GLY A 122 2.02 9.54 4.30
N VAL A 123 2.55 10.26 5.26
CA VAL A 123 3.94 10.16 5.69
C VAL A 123 3.97 10.25 7.20
N PHE A 124 4.82 9.44 7.82
CA PHE A 124 4.96 9.44 9.26
C PHE A 124 6.41 9.28 9.69
N MET A 125 6.69 9.79 10.87
CA MET A 125 7.91 9.55 11.61
C MET A 125 7.57 9.31 13.07
N ILE A 126 8.02 8.20 13.63
CA ILE A 126 7.79 7.85 15.04
C ILE A 126 9.15 7.77 15.72
N LEU A 127 9.33 8.50 16.81
CA LEU A 127 10.56 8.46 17.58
C LEU A 127 10.49 7.32 18.59
N ASN A 128 11.57 6.55 18.65
CA ASN A 128 11.73 5.45 19.58
C ASN A 128 13.21 5.09 19.70
N ALA A 129 13.78 5.25 20.90
CA ALA A 129 15.17 4.87 21.19
C ALA A 129 15.29 3.43 21.76
N ASP A 130 14.17 2.84 22.21
CA ASP A 130 14.17 1.58 22.94
C ASP A 130 13.93 0.33 22.09
N ASN A 131 14.35 -0.83 22.59
CA ASN A 131 13.91 -2.11 22.05
C ASN A 131 12.46 -2.40 22.49
N LEU A 132 11.58 -2.67 21.52
CA LEU A 132 10.15 -2.83 21.77
C LEU A 132 9.74 -4.26 22.18
N GLU A 133 10.66 -5.24 22.17
CA GLU A 133 10.36 -6.65 22.41
C GLU A 133 9.75 -6.89 23.79
N GLU A 134 10.30 -6.26 24.84
CA GLU A 134 9.80 -6.44 26.21
C GLU A 134 8.41 -5.81 26.38
N SER A 135 8.19 -4.63 25.79
CA SER A 135 6.89 -3.96 25.79
C SER A 135 5.83 -4.81 25.08
N MET A 136 6.18 -5.43 23.94
CA MET A 136 5.30 -6.35 23.23
C MET A 136 4.98 -7.62 24.02
N LYS A 137 5.97 -8.23 24.68
CA LYS A 137 5.77 -9.44 25.51
C LYS A 137 4.93 -9.16 26.75
N SER A 138 5.20 -8.04 27.42
CA SER A 138 4.52 -7.67 28.66
C SER A 138 3.15 -7.02 28.43
N LYS A 139 2.82 -6.65 27.18
CA LYS A 139 1.63 -5.87 26.81
C LYS A 139 1.54 -4.55 27.57
N LYS A 140 2.70 -3.94 27.84
CA LYS A 140 2.81 -2.61 28.44
C LYS A 140 3.38 -1.70 27.38
N TYR A 141 2.49 -1.00 26.70
CA TYR A 141 2.85 -0.09 25.63
C TYR A 141 3.08 1.32 26.17
N MET A 142 3.94 2.07 25.49
CA MET A 142 4.19 3.48 25.77
C MET A 142 3.81 4.30 24.57
N ASP A 143 3.19 5.45 24.81
CA ASP A 143 2.91 6.40 23.75
C ASP A 143 4.22 6.93 23.18
N LYS A 144 4.28 7.08 21.85
CA LYS A 144 5.50 7.52 21.16
C LYS A 144 5.27 8.86 20.46
N PRO A 145 6.18 9.83 20.61
CA PRO A 145 6.07 11.09 19.89
C PRO A 145 6.41 10.90 18.41
N GLY A 146 5.84 11.75 17.56
CA GLY A 146 6.06 11.64 16.13
C GLY A 146 5.20 12.58 15.30
N LEU A 147 5.34 12.46 13.99
CA LEU A 147 4.56 13.17 12.99
C LEU A 147 3.81 12.18 12.13
N TYR A 148 2.61 12.58 11.71
CA TYR A 148 1.84 11.87 10.72
C TYR A 148 1.01 12.88 9.95
N PHE A 149 1.33 13.04 8.68
CA PHE A 149 0.58 13.85 7.73
C PHE A 149 -0.17 12.97 6.74
N ARG A 150 -1.30 13.49 6.27
CA ARG A 150 -2.26 12.80 5.41
C ARG A 150 -2.58 13.68 4.22
N ASP A 151 -2.55 13.09 3.04
CA ASP A 151 -3.10 13.63 1.80
C ASP A 151 -4.16 12.65 1.28
N LEU A 152 -5.38 13.14 1.08
CA LEU A 152 -6.49 12.31 0.59
C LEU A 152 -6.57 12.26 -0.93
N ASP A 153 -5.81 13.12 -1.63
CA ASP A 153 -5.79 13.20 -3.08
C ASP A 153 -4.38 13.58 -3.58
N PRO A 154 -3.39 12.67 -3.42
CA PRO A 154 -1.99 12.96 -3.75
C PRO A 154 -1.71 13.17 -5.25
N GLU A 155 -2.69 12.88 -6.12
CA GLU A 155 -2.63 13.14 -7.56
C GLU A 155 -3.07 14.56 -7.92
N SER A 156 -3.81 15.23 -7.03
CA SER A 156 -4.21 16.61 -7.20
C SER A 156 -3.04 17.57 -7.04
N ARG A 157 -3.21 18.77 -7.59
CA ARG A 157 -2.19 19.83 -7.47
C ARG A 157 -2.02 20.22 -6.01
N ALA A 158 -0.81 20.03 -5.50
CA ALA A 158 -0.41 20.43 -4.16
C ALA A 158 -0.70 21.92 -3.86
N SER A 159 -1.23 22.18 -2.67
CA SER A 159 -1.44 23.54 -2.16
C SER A 159 -0.12 24.16 -1.69
N SER A 160 0.15 25.41 -2.07
CA SER A 160 1.32 26.14 -1.54
C SER A 160 1.26 26.37 -0.04
N GLU A 161 0.04 26.46 0.51
CA GLU A 161 -0.24 26.71 1.93
C GLU A 161 -0.60 25.41 2.69
N ASN A 162 -0.41 24.24 2.09
CA ASN A 162 -0.70 22.92 2.68
C ASN A 162 -2.16 22.72 3.15
N LEU A 163 -3.11 23.44 2.56
CA LEU A 163 -4.55 23.36 2.89
C LEU A 163 -5.21 22.02 2.48
N ASP A 164 -4.53 21.28 1.62
CA ASP A 164 -4.85 19.93 1.15
C ASP A 164 -4.46 18.84 2.17
N LEU A 165 -3.62 19.17 3.15
CA LEU A 165 -3.07 18.21 4.09
C LEU A 165 -3.82 18.20 5.43
N LEU A 166 -3.77 17.05 6.08
CA LEU A 166 -4.25 16.85 7.45
C LEU A 166 -3.12 16.34 8.34
N ILE A 167 -3.13 16.76 9.62
CA ILE A 167 -2.29 16.21 10.67
C ILE A 167 -3.07 15.14 11.43
N GLU A 168 -2.58 13.90 11.37
CA GLU A 168 -3.13 12.77 12.12
C GLU A 168 -2.49 12.66 13.51
N ARG A 169 -1.17 12.86 13.61
CA ARG A 169 -0.40 12.80 14.86
C ARG A 169 0.70 13.84 14.84
N SER A 170 0.79 14.66 15.88
CA SER A 170 1.86 15.66 15.98
C SER A 170 1.84 16.36 17.33
N PRO A 171 2.98 16.68 17.95
CA PRO A 171 3.02 17.54 19.12
C PRO A 171 2.33 18.89 18.85
N LEU A 172 1.66 19.43 19.87
CA LEU A 172 0.91 20.68 19.76
C LEU A 172 1.76 21.85 19.25
N LEU A 173 3.05 21.89 19.60
CA LEU A 173 3.97 22.93 19.14
C LEU A 173 4.16 22.89 17.62
N VAL A 174 4.23 21.70 17.02
CA VAL A 174 4.41 21.56 15.57
C VAL A 174 3.13 21.97 14.84
N VAL A 175 1.96 21.56 15.32
CA VAL A 175 0.65 21.96 14.77
C VAL A 175 0.52 23.49 14.70
N ARG A 176 0.94 24.19 15.76
CA ARG A 176 0.90 25.66 15.81
C ARG A 176 1.83 26.33 14.79
N ASN A 177 2.91 25.65 14.41
CA ASN A 177 3.94 26.20 13.52
C ASN A 177 3.69 25.89 12.04
N THR A 178 2.99 24.80 11.72
CA THR A 178 2.85 24.33 10.32
C THR A 178 1.64 24.92 9.57
N GLN A 179 0.67 25.51 10.29
CA GLN A 179 -0.59 26.03 9.71
C GLN A 179 -1.43 24.98 8.95
N ILE A 180 -1.18 23.69 9.19
CA ILE A 180 -1.94 22.58 8.59
C ILE A 180 -3.13 22.22 9.50
N ALA A 181 -4.27 21.89 8.90
CA ALA A 181 -5.44 21.45 9.65
C ALA A 181 -5.21 20.10 10.33
N THR A 182 -5.77 19.90 11.52
CA THR A 182 -5.76 18.61 12.23
C THR A 182 -6.94 17.75 11.79
N ASP A 183 -6.74 16.43 11.65
CA ASP A 183 -7.85 15.49 11.47
C ASP A 183 -8.72 15.43 12.75
N LYS A 184 -9.97 14.96 12.62
CA LYS A 184 -10.90 14.75 13.75
C LYS A 184 -10.33 13.77 14.80
N THR A 185 -9.44 12.87 14.39
CA THR A 185 -8.80 11.85 15.26
C THR A 185 -7.41 12.26 15.74
N TRP A 186 -7.04 13.53 15.52
CA TRP A 186 -5.71 14.02 15.87
C TRP A 186 -5.37 13.84 17.35
N ASN A 187 -4.11 13.46 17.60
CA ASN A 187 -3.53 13.36 18.94
C ASN A 187 -2.09 13.89 18.96
N THR A 188 -1.61 14.30 20.14
CA THR A 188 -0.26 14.87 20.32
C THR A 188 0.87 13.85 20.14
N SER A 189 0.56 12.56 20.28
CA SER A 189 1.47 11.42 20.17
C SER A 189 0.75 10.24 19.54
N PHE A 190 1.51 9.23 19.11
CA PHE A 190 0.98 7.91 18.80
C PHE A 190 0.59 7.23 20.11
N GLN A 191 -0.71 7.08 20.33
CA GLN A 191 -1.28 6.49 21.53
C GLN A 191 -1.24 4.97 21.44
N PHE A 192 -0.29 4.35 22.13
CA PHE A 192 -0.18 2.90 22.26
C PHE A 192 -0.53 2.48 23.69
N GLY A 193 0.09 3.14 24.68
CA GLY A 193 -0.19 2.91 26.09
C GLY A 193 -1.55 3.48 26.51
N THR A 194 -1.85 4.72 26.11
CA THR A 194 -3.12 5.38 26.45
C THR A 194 -4.33 4.66 25.84
N ALA A 195 -4.17 4.15 24.61
CA ALA A 195 -5.22 3.45 23.89
C ALA A 195 -5.23 1.92 24.11
N ASP A 196 -4.24 1.38 24.82
CA ASP A 196 -4.00 -0.06 24.98
C ASP A 196 -4.00 -0.82 23.63
N VAL A 197 -3.29 -0.26 22.65
CA VAL A 197 -3.11 -0.86 21.32
C VAL A 197 -1.67 -1.30 21.13
N PRO A 198 -1.42 -2.49 20.55
CA PRO A 198 -0.06 -2.93 20.22
C PRO A 198 0.65 -1.95 19.29
N TYR A 199 1.99 -1.96 19.32
CA TYR A 199 2.77 -1.26 18.31
C TYR A 199 2.44 -1.81 16.93
N TYR A 200 2.20 -0.91 15.97
CA TYR A 200 1.95 -1.31 14.60
C TYR A 200 3.18 -1.98 13.99
N ASP A 201 2.97 -2.91 13.05
CA ASP A 201 4.07 -3.63 12.39
C ASP A 201 5.07 -2.68 11.70
N PHE A 202 4.58 -1.57 11.11
CA PHE A 202 5.42 -0.54 10.49
C PHE A 202 6.29 0.26 11.49
N LEU A 203 6.05 0.11 12.80
CA LEU A 203 6.95 0.61 13.84
C LEU A 203 7.82 -0.53 14.37
N TYR A 204 7.18 -1.64 14.76
CA TYR A 204 7.84 -2.74 15.45
C TYR A 204 8.90 -3.43 14.58
N GLU A 205 8.56 -3.86 13.37
CA GLU A 205 9.44 -4.66 12.52
C GLU A 205 10.73 -3.92 12.12
N PRO A 206 10.70 -2.66 11.59
CA PRO A 206 11.93 -1.94 11.28
C PRO A 206 12.77 -1.62 12.53
N THR A 207 12.14 -1.32 13.68
CA THR A 207 12.87 -1.14 14.94
C THR A 207 13.57 -2.42 15.35
N GLN A 208 12.89 -3.56 15.40
CA GLN A 208 13.51 -4.82 15.80
C GLN A 208 14.58 -5.28 14.81
N ALA A 209 14.38 -5.06 13.51
CA ALA A 209 15.38 -5.37 12.48
C ALA A 209 16.73 -4.76 12.82
N THR A 210 16.77 -3.52 13.33
CA THR A 210 18.03 -2.89 13.73
C THR A 210 18.71 -3.57 14.91
N PHE A 211 17.97 -3.94 15.96
CA PHE A 211 18.53 -4.54 17.17
C PHE A 211 19.05 -5.97 16.97
N TYR A 212 18.52 -6.72 16.00
CA TYR A 212 18.98 -8.08 15.69
C TYR A 212 19.86 -8.17 14.44
N SER A 213 20.00 -7.09 13.69
CA SER A 213 20.88 -7.04 12.52
C SER A 213 22.35 -7.04 12.90
N LYS A 214 23.19 -7.48 11.96
CA LYS A 214 24.63 -7.31 12.09
C LYS A 214 25.00 -5.83 11.88
N PRO A 215 26.09 -5.33 12.47
CA PRO A 215 26.47 -3.91 12.38
C PRO A 215 26.70 -3.39 10.96
N ASP A 216 27.02 -4.26 10.00
CA ASP A 216 27.30 -3.95 8.60
C ASP A 216 26.05 -3.80 7.73
N VAL A 217 24.88 -4.18 8.23
CA VAL A 217 23.62 -4.02 7.50
C VAL A 217 23.21 -2.54 7.52
N THR A 218 22.91 -2.01 6.35
CA THR A 218 22.46 -0.63 6.18
C THR A 218 20.93 -0.55 6.32
N TRP A 219 20.40 0.64 6.57
CA TRP A 219 18.96 0.82 6.79
C TRP A 219 18.14 0.48 5.53
N GLU A 220 18.73 0.59 4.34
CA GLU A 220 18.11 0.26 3.06
C GLU A 220 17.64 -1.20 3.00
N ASP A 221 18.39 -2.11 3.64
CA ASP A 221 18.08 -3.54 3.72
C ASP A 221 17.09 -3.87 4.86
N MET A 222 16.68 -2.87 5.64
CA MET A 222 15.79 -3.02 6.81
C MET A 222 14.39 -2.45 6.57
N GLY A 223 14.06 -2.13 5.31
CA GLY A 223 12.73 -1.69 4.93
C GLY A 223 11.67 -2.76 5.12
N PHE A 224 10.49 -2.34 5.56
CA PHE A 224 9.38 -3.24 5.87
C PHE A 224 8.06 -2.72 5.29
N TRP A 225 7.33 -3.61 4.62
CA TRP A 225 5.94 -3.39 4.23
C TRP A 225 5.00 -4.04 5.24
N SER A 226 4.13 -3.24 5.84
CA SER A 226 3.12 -3.72 6.79
C SER A 226 1.93 -4.37 6.10
N LYS A 227 1.28 -5.26 6.86
CA LYS A 227 -0.09 -5.66 6.57
C LYS A 227 -1.03 -4.44 6.70
N PRO A 228 -2.23 -4.49 6.10
CA PRO A 228 -3.22 -3.47 6.31
C PRO A 228 -3.44 -3.18 7.80
N TYR A 229 -3.45 -1.90 8.15
CA TYR A 229 -3.68 -1.43 9.51
C TYR A 229 -4.68 -0.27 9.49
N THR A 230 -5.30 -0.04 10.64
CA THR A 230 -6.11 1.16 10.89
C THR A 230 -5.48 1.91 12.04
N LEU A 231 -5.13 3.19 11.81
CA LEU A 231 -4.61 4.04 12.88
C LEU A 231 -5.69 4.22 13.95
N PHE A 232 -5.30 4.16 15.23
CA PHE A 232 -6.21 4.32 16.36
C PHE A 232 -7.15 5.54 16.20
N GLY A 233 -8.44 5.34 16.41
CA GLY A 233 -9.46 6.38 16.25
C GLY A 233 -9.93 6.61 14.82
N GLU A 234 -9.20 6.12 13.82
CA GLU A 234 -9.55 6.27 12.40
C GLU A 234 -10.32 5.05 11.87
N THR A 235 -10.91 5.22 10.68
CA THR A 235 -11.74 4.23 9.97
C THR A 235 -11.13 3.79 8.64
N ARG A 236 -10.24 4.61 8.08
CA ARG A 236 -9.53 4.33 6.83
C ARG A 236 -8.40 3.35 7.09
N GLU A 237 -8.37 2.29 6.29
CA GLU A 237 -7.30 1.29 6.30
C GLU A 237 -6.16 1.70 5.36
N ALA A 238 -4.93 1.41 5.75
CA ALA A 238 -3.74 1.70 4.97
C ALA A 238 -2.72 0.55 5.02
N ILE A 239 -1.85 0.50 4.03
CA ILE A 239 -0.57 -0.22 4.12
C ILE A 239 0.55 0.80 4.26
N ALA A 240 1.63 0.45 4.94
CA ALA A 240 2.77 1.33 5.12
C ALA A 240 4.09 0.65 4.76
N TYR A 241 4.99 1.45 4.16
CA TYR A 241 6.41 1.12 4.03
C TYR A 241 7.21 1.97 5.00
N SER A 242 8.13 1.34 5.72
CA SER A 242 8.86 1.98 6.81
C SER A 242 10.30 1.50 6.89
N VAL A 243 11.20 2.39 7.24
CA VAL A 243 12.63 2.14 7.45
C VAL A 243 13.09 2.72 8.79
N PRO A 244 14.07 2.09 9.46
CA PRO A 244 14.60 2.63 10.69
C PRO A 244 15.46 3.88 10.46
N LEU A 245 15.43 4.79 11.43
CA LEU A 245 16.33 5.93 11.52
C LEU A 245 17.45 5.60 12.50
N ARG A 246 18.70 5.77 12.05
CA ARG A 246 19.90 5.35 12.77
C ARG A 246 20.97 6.43 12.67
N LEU A 247 21.60 6.75 13.80
CA LEU A 247 22.77 7.62 13.85
C LEU A 247 23.99 6.93 13.23
N SER A 248 25.01 7.73 12.93
CA SER A 248 26.30 7.26 12.44
C SER A 248 27.01 6.28 13.39
N ASP A 249 26.74 6.38 14.70
CA ASP A 249 27.27 5.49 15.74
C ASP A 249 26.49 4.17 15.91
N GLY A 250 25.41 3.99 15.14
CA GLY A 250 24.59 2.78 15.15
C GLY A 250 23.37 2.82 16.08
N ARG A 251 23.19 3.86 16.91
CA ARG A 251 21.99 4.00 17.74
C ARG A 251 20.77 4.30 16.90
N VAL A 252 19.67 3.66 17.25
CA VAL A 252 18.38 3.76 16.56
C VAL A 252 17.50 4.69 17.37
N TYR A 253 16.77 5.58 16.70
CA TYR A 253 16.00 6.63 17.39
C TYR A 253 14.61 6.86 16.81
N GLY A 254 14.23 6.07 15.81
CA GLY A 254 12.89 6.14 15.27
C GLY A 254 12.72 5.36 13.98
N VAL A 255 11.58 5.58 13.36
CA VAL A 255 11.18 5.00 12.09
C VAL A 255 10.60 6.10 11.22
N LEU A 256 10.97 6.13 9.94
CA LEU A 256 10.38 6.96 8.91
C LEU A 256 9.61 6.07 7.94
N GLY A 257 8.41 6.48 7.53
CA GLY A 257 7.64 5.72 6.58
C GLY A 257 6.62 6.54 5.80
N VAL A 258 6.05 5.87 4.81
CA VAL A 258 4.94 6.35 4.00
C VAL A 258 3.77 5.38 4.16
N ASP A 259 2.56 5.87 3.90
CA ASP A 259 1.38 5.03 3.83
C ASP A 259 0.61 5.21 2.52
N ILE A 260 -0.17 4.18 2.20
CA ILE A 260 -1.05 4.10 1.04
C ILE A 260 -2.40 3.65 1.56
N LEU A 261 -3.39 4.54 1.54
CA LEU A 261 -4.77 4.20 1.86
C LEU A 261 -5.22 3.08 0.93
N VAL A 262 -5.90 2.09 1.48
CA VAL A 262 -6.41 0.94 0.72
C VAL A 262 -7.35 1.41 -0.41
N ASP A 263 -8.12 2.48 -0.20
CA ASP A 263 -8.99 3.03 -1.25
C ASP A 263 -8.21 3.71 -2.37
N TYR A 264 -7.07 4.34 -2.08
CA TYR A 264 -6.17 4.86 -3.11
C TYR A 264 -5.47 3.72 -3.87
N LEU A 265 -5.05 2.66 -3.16
CA LEU A 265 -4.54 1.43 -3.79
C LEU A 265 -5.56 0.80 -4.73
N LYS A 266 -6.84 0.74 -4.35
CA LYS A 266 -7.93 0.22 -5.20
C LYS A 266 -8.13 1.02 -6.48
N GLN A 267 -7.95 2.34 -6.44
CA GLN A 267 -8.06 3.18 -7.64
C GLN A 267 -6.99 2.83 -8.70
N ASN A 268 -5.85 2.29 -8.26
CA ASN A 268 -4.78 1.78 -9.12
C ASN A 268 -5.05 0.37 -9.68
N LEU A 269 -6.15 -0.28 -9.26
CA LEU A 269 -6.54 -1.65 -9.64
C LEU A 269 -8.02 -1.71 -10.11
N PRO A 270 -8.39 -1.01 -11.20
CA PRO A 270 -9.78 -0.90 -11.63
C PRO A 270 -10.33 -2.21 -12.21
N SER A 271 -11.31 -2.82 -11.55
CA SER A 271 -11.96 -4.07 -11.97
C SER A 271 -12.50 -4.05 -13.41
N ARG A 272 -12.95 -2.88 -13.88
CA ARG A 272 -13.49 -2.71 -15.24
C ARG A 272 -12.46 -2.93 -16.34
N GLU A 273 -11.16 -2.87 -16.02
CA GLU A 273 -10.11 -3.27 -16.95
C GLU A 273 -10.15 -4.77 -17.20
N LEU A 274 -10.55 -5.61 -16.23
CA LEU A 274 -10.61 -7.07 -16.39
C LEU A 274 -11.85 -7.49 -17.17
N ASP A 275 -13.02 -6.99 -16.81
CA ASP A 275 -14.29 -7.25 -17.48
C ASP A 275 -15.16 -5.99 -17.61
N GLY A 276 -15.87 -5.82 -18.72
CA GLY A 276 -16.74 -4.64 -18.92
C GLY A 276 -17.87 -4.52 -17.90
N SER A 277 -18.25 -5.64 -17.28
CA SER A 277 -19.24 -5.76 -16.20
C SER A 277 -18.73 -5.33 -14.82
N GLY A 278 -17.42 -5.23 -14.60
CA GLY A 278 -16.82 -4.90 -13.30
C GLY A 278 -17.04 -5.97 -12.23
N THR A 279 -17.29 -7.22 -12.63
CA THR A 279 -17.49 -8.37 -11.73
C THR A 279 -16.18 -9.09 -11.42
N ALA A 280 -15.14 -8.89 -12.23
CA ALA A 280 -13.82 -9.40 -11.97
C ALA A 280 -13.08 -8.54 -10.94
N SER A 281 -12.19 -9.14 -10.16
CA SER A 281 -11.44 -8.46 -9.08
C SER A 281 -9.96 -8.77 -9.13
N TYR A 282 -9.14 -7.81 -8.71
CA TYR A 282 -7.74 -8.02 -8.40
C TYR A 282 -7.59 -8.57 -6.98
N PHE A 283 -6.60 -9.45 -6.80
CA PHE A 283 -6.19 -9.94 -5.49
C PHE A 283 -4.71 -9.61 -5.29
N LEU A 284 -4.38 -9.03 -4.14
CA LEU A 284 -3.00 -8.82 -3.73
C LEU A 284 -2.66 -9.78 -2.59
N SER A 285 -1.60 -10.56 -2.78
CA SER A 285 -1.11 -11.50 -1.79
C SER A 285 0.26 -11.08 -1.26
N ILE A 286 0.44 -11.24 0.05
CA ILE A 286 1.73 -10.99 0.72
C ILE A 286 2.45 -12.33 0.84
N HIS A 287 3.69 -12.39 0.33
CA HIS A 287 4.54 -13.56 0.43
C HIS A 287 5.74 -13.24 1.32
N LYS A 288 5.93 -14.03 2.40
CA LYS A 288 7.15 -13.95 3.20
C LYS A 288 8.27 -14.68 2.47
N SER A 289 9.31 -13.97 2.06
CA SER A 289 10.47 -14.56 1.38
C SER A 289 11.10 -15.63 2.27
N GLY A 290 11.12 -16.88 1.78
CA GLY A 290 11.57 -18.07 2.53
C GLY A 290 10.74 -19.33 2.26
N ASN A 291 9.51 -19.20 1.77
CA ASN A 291 8.75 -20.30 1.19
C ASN A 291 8.84 -20.22 -0.34
N SER A 292 9.53 -21.18 -0.93
CA SER A 292 9.65 -21.38 -2.39
C SER A 292 8.28 -21.33 -3.08
N GLU A 293 8.25 -20.75 -4.28
CA GLU A 293 7.13 -20.81 -5.23
C GLU A 293 6.52 -22.21 -5.24
N GLY A 294 5.26 -22.33 -4.81
CA GLY A 294 4.64 -23.62 -4.62
C GLY A 294 3.14 -23.51 -4.47
N SER A 295 2.44 -23.50 -5.61
CA SER A 295 1.00 -23.74 -5.76
C SER A 295 0.04 -22.75 -5.06
N SER A 296 -1.09 -22.50 -5.71
CA SER A 296 -2.19 -21.59 -5.34
C SER A 296 -2.92 -21.90 -4.02
N THR A 297 -2.29 -22.66 -3.11
CA THR A 297 -2.88 -23.16 -1.85
C THR A 297 -2.10 -22.75 -0.60
N SER A 298 -1.11 -21.87 -0.69
CA SER A 298 -0.44 -21.30 0.49
C SER A 298 -0.51 -19.77 0.48
N TYR A 299 -1.74 -19.25 0.54
CA TYR A 299 -1.99 -17.85 0.86
C TYR A 299 -2.21 -17.76 2.37
N GLN A 300 -1.30 -17.09 3.10
CA GLN A 300 -1.48 -16.92 4.53
C GLN A 300 -2.49 -15.84 4.88
N ASP A 301 -2.66 -14.82 4.02
CA ASP A 301 -3.72 -13.81 4.12
C ASP A 301 -4.05 -13.30 2.70
N ILE A 302 -5.33 -13.33 2.32
CA ILE A 302 -5.84 -12.76 1.06
C ILE A 302 -6.47 -11.42 1.40
N ILE A 303 -5.92 -10.31 0.90
CA ILE A 303 -6.59 -9.01 1.00
C ILE A 303 -7.62 -8.96 -0.12
N GLN A 304 -8.88 -9.23 0.22
CA GLN A 304 -9.99 -9.12 -0.72
C GLN A 304 -10.42 -7.65 -0.82
N LEU A 305 -10.00 -6.98 -1.89
CA LEU A 305 -10.46 -5.63 -2.22
C LEU A 305 -11.87 -5.73 -2.81
N ASN A 306 -12.89 -5.84 -1.96
CA ASN A 306 -14.28 -5.83 -2.43
C ASN A 306 -14.62 -4.46 -3.05
N SER A 307 -15.22 -4.47 -4.24
CA SER A 307 -15.88 -3.30 -4.79
C SER A 307 -17.06 -2.93 -3.90
N ILE A 308 -17.14 -1.66 -3.51
CA ILE A 308 -18.31 -1.13 -2.82
C ILE A 308 -19.49 -1.29 -3.78
N GLU A 309 -20.47 -2.11 -3.39
CA GLU A 309 -21.78 -2.10 -4.04
C GLU A 309 -22.33 -0.67 -3.93
N ALA A 310 -22.45 0.01 -5.07
CA ALA A 310 -23.29 1.18 -5.17
C ALA A 310 -24.73 0.70 -4.91
N THR A 311 -25.18 0.78 -3.66
CA THR A 311 -26.59 0.67 -3.33
C THR A 311 -27.29 1.89 -3.92
N ILE A 312 -27.79 1.75 -5.14
CA ILE A 312 -28.68 2.73 -5.76
C ILE A 312 -30.01 2.61 -5.00
N GLY A 313 -30.31 3.61 -4.17
CA GLY A 313 -31.66 3.93 -3.73
C GLY A 313 -32.37 4.81 -4.76
#